data_AF-A0A1F7I424-F1
#
_entry.id   AF-A0A1F7I424-F1
#
_cell.length_a   1.000
_cell.length_b   1.000
_cell.length_c   1.000
_cell.angle_alpha   90.00
_cell.angle_beta   90.00
_cell.angle_gamma   90.00
#
_symmetry.space_group_name_H-M   'P 1'
#
loop_
_entity.id
_entity.type
_entity.pdbx_description
1 polymer ?
#
loop_
_entity_poly.entity_id
_entity_poly.type
_entity_poly.pdbx_seq_one_letter_code
_entity_poly.pdbx_strand_id
1 'polypeptide(L)'
;MKINPALKEELKRYLRNRLQSSNKRVVITSPYLMGDQDLRKIQEKFPFLREAKIITEVDKSLIGGFIIKFGSKMIDLSLRSELQSLKQRIYGIT
;
A
#
# COMPACT_ATOMS: atom_id res chain seq x y z
N MET A 1 -9.73 -40.80 1.71
CA MET A 1 -8.39 -40.77 2.33
C MET A 1 -8.36 -39.68 3.40
N LYS A 2 -8.12 -40.02 4.67
CA LYS A 2 -7.97 -39.04 5.76
C LYS A 2 -6.52 -38.59 5.78
N ILE A 3 -6.26 -37.34 5.37
CA ILE A 3 -4.93 -36.74 5.46
C ILE A 3 -4.54 -36.65 6.93
N ASN A 4 -3.32 -37.05 7.27
CA ASN A 4 -2.77 -36.97 8.63
C ASN A 4 -2.90 -35.51 9.14
N PRO A 5 -3.51 -35.27 10.32
CA PRO A 5 -3.70 -33.92 10.87
C PRO A 5 -2.42 -33.09 10.97
N ALA A 6 -1.29 -33.73 11.29
CA ALA A 6 0.01 -33.06 11.39
C ALA A 6 0.49 -32.54 10.02
N LEU A 7 0.36 -33.37 8.98
CA LEU A 7 0.74 -33.00 7.61
C LEU A 7 -0.15 -31.87 7.07
N LYS A 8 -1.43 -31.85 7.44
CA LYS A 8 -2.36 -30.78 7.05
C LYS A 8 -1.94 -29.44 7.65
N GLU A 9 -1.58 -29.41 8.93
CA GLU A 9 -1.16 -28.16 9.59
C GLU A 9 0.23 -27.70 9.14
N GLU A 10 1.14 -28.63 8.89
CA GLU A 10 2.45 -28.31 8.31
C GLU A 10 2.33 -27.74 6.89
N LEU A 11 1.51 -28.36 6.03
CA LEU A 11 1.25 -27.86 4.69
C LEU A 11 0.59 -26.48 4.72
N LYS A 12 -0.41 -26.27 5.58
CA LYS A 12 -1.02 -24.94 5.76
C LYS A 12 0.00 -23.89 6.17
N ARG A 13 0.92 -24.23 7.09
CA ARG A 13 1.98 -23.32 7.55
C ARG A 13 2.98 -23.01 6.43
N TYR A 14 3.43 -24.03 5.69
CA TYR A 14 4.30 -23.87 4.52
C TYR A 14 3.67 -22.98 3.45
N LEU A 15 2.40 -23.23 3.11
CA LEU A 15 1.66 -22.43 2.13
C LEU A 15 1.43 -21.00 2.61
N ARG A 16 1.04 -20.78 3.87
CA ARG A 16 0.90 -19.43 4.45
C ARG A 16 2.20 -18.64 4.37
N ASN A 17 3.33 -19.25 4.73
CA ASN A 17 4.63 -18.59 4.70
C ASN A 17 5.05 -18.25 3.26
N ARG A 18 4.88 -19.18 2.31
CA ARG A 18 5.16 -18.94 0.89
C ARG A 18 4.25 -17.86 0.29
N LEU A 19 2.97 -17.86 0.63
CA LEU A 19 2.02 -16.83 0.19
C LEU A 19 2.39 -15.45 0.76
N GLN A 20 2.79 -15.38 2.03
CA GLN A 20 3.23 -14.11 2.64
C GLN A 20 4.54 -13.57 2.05
N SER A 21 5.51 -14.44 1.76
CA SER A 21 6.77 -14.05 1.10
C SER A 21 6.60 -13.70 -0.38
N SER A 22 5.48 -14.09 -1.01
CA SER A 22 5.38 -14.04 -2.46
C SER A 22 5.06 -12.67 -3.07
N ASN A 23 4.40 -11.70 -2.41
CA ASN A 23 3.98 -10.49 -3.16
C ASN A 23 3.40 -9.30 -2.36
N LYS A 24 4.03 -8.83 -1.27
CA LYS A 24 3.72 -7.45 -0.79
C LYS A 24 4.44 -6.42 -1.65
N ARG A 25 4.09 -6.39 -2.95
CA ARG A 25 4.44 -5.28 -3.84
C ARG A 25 3.57 -4.10 -3.46
N VAL A 26 4.22 -2.98 -3.18
CA VAL A 26 3.55 -1.73 -2.84
C VAL A 26 3.96 -0.70 -3.89
N VAL A 27 2.98 -0.03 -4.47
CA VAL A 27 3.22 1.10 -5.37
C VAL A 27 2.91 2.38 -4.60
N ILE A 28 3.86 3.30 -4.56
CA ILE A 28 3.69 4.63 -3.99
C ILE A 28 3.74 5.64 -5.14
N THR A 29 2.64 6.35 -5.34
CA THR A 29 2.51 7.37 -6.39
C THR A 29 2.60 8.76 -5.76
N SER A 30 3.48 9.61 -6.28
CA SER A 30 3.69 11.00 -5.82
C SER A 30 3.86 11.97 -6.98
N PRO A 31 3.70 13.29 -6.77
CA PRO A 31 3.91 14.27 -7.83
C PRO A 31 5.37 14.54 -8.18
N TYR A 32 6.29 14.06 -7.34
CA TYR A 32 7.72 14.19 -7.51
C TYR A 32 8.42 12.85 -7.25
N LEU A 33 9.66 12.73 -7.68
CA LEU A 33 10.50 11.58 -7.40
C LEU A 33 10.78 11.50 -5.89
N MET A 34 10.49 10.36 -5.26
CA MET A 34 10.81 10.14 -3.85
C MET A 34 12.25 9.69 -3.68
N GLY A 35 12.97 10.35 -2.77
CA GLY A 35 14.28 9.91 -2.32
C GLY A 35 14.20 8.95 -1.13
N ASP A 36 15.35 8.39 -0.73
CA ASP A 36 15.43 7.43 0.39
C ASP A 36 14.92 8.00 1.72
N GLN A 37 15.11 9.30 1.96
CA GLN A 37 14.65 9.94 3.19
C GLN A 37 13.12 10.00 3.28
N ASP A 38 12.45 10.27 2.15
CA ASP A 38 10.98 10.31 2.10
C ASP A 38 10.41 8.92 2.35
N LEU A 39 10.99 7.92 1.69
CA LEU A 39 10.59 6.53 1.86
C LEU A 39 10.77 6.05 3.31
N ARG A 40 11.86 6.43 3.98
CA ARG A 40 12.06 6.12 5.42
C ARG A 40 10.97 6.71 6.29
N LYS A 41 10.62 7.99 6.11
CA LYS A 41 9.53 8.65 6.86
C LYS A 41 8.18 7.95 6.64
N ILE A 42 7.92 7.52 5.41
CA ILE A 42 6.70 6.77 5.09
C ILE A 42 6.73 5.39 5.75
N GLN A 43 7.86 4.67 5.72
CA GLN A 43 8.02 3.38 6.39
C GLN A 43 7.95 3.45 7.93
N GLU A 44 8.28 4.60 8.53
CA GLU A 44 8.06 4.86 9.96
C GLU A 44 6.58 4.96 10.28
N LYS A 45 5.80 5.67 9.46
CA LYS A 45 4.35 5.81 9.65
C LYS A 45 3.56 4.56 9.25
N PHE A 46 4.08 3.77 8.31
CA PHE A 46 3.44 2.57 7.79
C PHE A 46 4.38 1.36 7.93
N PRO A 47 4.45 0.72 9.12
CA PRO A 47 5.41 -0.35 9.40
C PRO A 47 5.34 -1.54 8.45
N PHE A 48 4.16 -1.82 7.87
CA PHE A 48 3.97 -2.90 6.90
C PHE A 48 4.76 -2.71 5.58
N LEU A 49 5.27 -1.51 5.32
CA LEU A 49 6.12 -1.20 4.17
C LEU A 49 7.57 -1.63 4.34
N ARG A 50 8.02 -1.92 5.56
CA ARG A 50 9.43 -2.27 5.83
C ARG A 50 9.84 -3.59 5.20
N GLU A 51 8.90 -4.53 5.11
CA GLU A 51 9.10 -5.86 4.50
C GLU A 51 8.59 -5.92 3.05
N ALA A 52 8.14 -4.80 2.51
CA ALA A 52 7.51 -4.72 1.20
C ALA A 52 8.51 -4.34 0.10
N LYS A 53 8.28 -4.84 -1.11
CA LYS A 53 8.97 -4.33 -2.31
C LYS A 53 8.25 -3.05 -2.75
N ILE A 54 8.85 -1.90 -2.45
CA ILE A 54 8.30 -0.58 -2.79
C ILE A 54 8.71 -0.23 -4.23
N ILE A 55 7.73 0.18 -5.02
CA ILE A 55 7.88 0.77 -6.35
C ILE A 55 7.37 2.20 -6.26
N THR A 56 8.16 3.16 -6.73
CA THR A 56 7.76 4.57 -6.75
C THR A 56 7.36 4.96 -8.17
N GLU A 57 6.25 5.69 -8.28
CA GLU A 57 5.73 6.21 -9.54
C GLU A 57 5.49 7.72 -9.42
N VAL A 58 5.75 8.45 -10.51
CA VAL A 58 5.53 9.89 -10.57
C VAL A 58 4.24 10.19 -11.33
N ASP A 59 3.27 10.82 -10.68
CA ASP A 59 2.04 11.30 -11.28
C ASP A 59 1.89 12.81 -11.04
N LYS A 60 2.16 13.59 -12.10
CA LYS A 60 2.09 15.05 -12.09
C LYS A 60 0.66 15.60 -11.96
N SER A 61 -0.37 14.76 -12.06
CA SER A 61 -1.75 15.18 -11.82
C SER A 61 -2.07 15.33 -10.33
N LEU A 62 -1.24 14.74 -9.46
CA LEU A 62 -1.30 14.99 -8.02
C LEU A 62 -0.73 16.38 -7.73
N ILE A 63 -1.41 17.14 -6.86
CA ILE A 63 -0.97 18.49 -6.47
C ILE A 63 0.03 18.41 -5.30
N GLY A 64 -0.08 17.36 -4.49
CA GLY A 64 0.77 17.08 -3.34
C GLY A 64 0.32 15.82 -2.62
N GLY A 65 1.09 15.42 -1.62
CA GLY A 65 0.88 14.15 -0.92
C GLY A 65 1.26 12.94 -1.76
N PHE A 66 0.72 11.77 -1.42
CA PHE A 66 1.00 10.52 -2.12
C PHE A 66 -0.12 9.50 -1.94
N ILE A 67 -0.13 8.47 -2.80
CA ILE A 67 -1.08 7.37 -2.77
C ILE A 67 -0.30 6.07 -2.61
N ILE A 68 -0.69 5.24 -1.64
CA ILE A 68 -0.10 3.91 -1.42
C ILE A 68 -1.09 2.84 -1.91
N LYS A 69 -0.69 2.02 -2.87
CA LYS A 69 -1.48 0.88 -3.40
C LYS A 69 -0.82 -0.44 -3.05
N PHE A 70 -1.58 -1.37 -2.47
CA PHE A 70 -1.09 -2.72 -2.13
C PHE A 70 -2.22 -3.75 -2.19
N GLY A 71 -2.04 -4.76 -3.05
CA GLY A 71 -3.11 -5.73 -3.33
C GLY A 71 -4.37 -5.03 -3.84
N SER A 72 -5.50 -5.22 -3.14
CA SER A 72 -6.78 -4.56 -3.41
C SER A 72 -7.03 -3.30 -2.57
N LYS A 73 -6.07 -2.91 -1.72
CA LYS A 73 -6.20 -1.76 -0.82
C LYS A 73 -5.46 -0.56 -1.37
N MET A 74 -6.02 0.62 -1.09
CA MET A 74 -5.44 1.91 -1.41
C MET A 74 -5.56 2.82 -0.18
N ILE A 75 -4.47 3.51 0.14
CA ILE A 75 -4.46 4.61 1.09
C ILE A 75 -4.16 5.86 0.26
N ASP A 76 -5.16 6.73 0.13
CA ASP A 76 -5.03 8.00 -0.57
C ASP A 76 -4.77 9.11 0.46
N LEU A 77 -3.59 9.70 0.41
CA LEU A 77 -3.19 10.88 1.19
C LEU A 77 -2.78 12.01 0.24
N SER A 78 -3.43 12.06 -0.93
CA SER A 78 -3.19 13.12 -1.90
C SER A 78 -3.97 14.38 -1.54
N LEU A 79 -3.32 15.54 -1.67
CA LEU A 79 -3.98 16.84 -1.49
C LEU A 79 -5.11 17.05 -2.49
N ARG A 80 -5.02 16.41 -3.67
CA ARG A 80 -6.09 16.45 -4.68
C ARG A 80 -7.40 15.89 -4.11
N SER A 81 -7.35 14.72 -3.47
CA SER A 81 -8.54 14.09 -2.90
C SER A 81 -9.07 14.86 -1.69
N GLU A 82 -8.20 15.43 -0.86
CA GLU A 82 -8.61 16.31 0.23
C GLU A 82 -9.33 17.58 -0.28
N LEU A 83 -8.76 18.26 -1.28
CA LEU A 83 -9.37 19.44 -1.89
C LEU A 83 -10.67 19.11 -2.62
N GLN A 84 -10.76 17.96 -3.29
CA GLN A 84 -12.00 17.50 -3.90
C GLN A 84 -13.08 17.23 -2.84
N SER A 85 -12.72 16.58 -1.75
CA SER A 85 -13.63 16.33 -0.62
C SER A 85 -14.09 17.64 0.03
N LEU A 86 -13.20 18.63 0.14
CA LEU A 86 -13.53 19.96 0.62
C LEU A 86 -14.50 20.66 -0.34
N LYS A 87 -14.22 20.64 -1.64
CA LYS A 87 -15.09 21.19 -2.68
C LYS A 87 -16.50 20.59 -2.60
N GLN A 88 -16.61 19.27 -2.52
CA GLN A 88 -17.90 18.58 -2.40
C GLN A 88 -18.70 19.06 -1.19
N ARG A 89 -18.06 19.23 -0.03
CA ARG A 89 -18.69 19.78 1.18
C ARG A 89 -19.15 21.23 1.01
N ILE A 90 -18.35 22.07 0.36
CA ILE A 90 -18.68 23.49 0.14
C ILE A 90 -19.85 23.64 -0.83
N TYR A 91 -19.85 22.88 -1.92
CA TYR A 91 -20.87 22.99 -2.97
C TYR A 91 -22.08 22.07 -2.77
N GLY A 92 -22.11 21.26 -1.71
CA GLY A 92 -23.21 20.33 -1.41
C GLY A 92 -23.38 19.21 -2.45
N ILE A 93 -22.34 18.93 -3.24
CA ILE A 93 -22.37 17.88 -4.26
C ILE A 93 -21.96 16.58 -3.55
N THR A 94 -22.94 15.80 -3.12
CA THR A 94 -22.75 14.50 -2.45
C THR A 94 -22.93 13.37 -3.46
#